data_AF-A0A914WHX6-F1
#
_entry.id   AF-A0A914WHX6-F1
#
_cell.length_a   1.000
_cell.length_b   1.000
_cell.length_c   1.000
_cell.angle_alpha   90.00
_cell.angle_beta   90.00
_cell.angle_gamma   90.00
#
_symmetry.space_group_name_H-M   'P 1'
#
loop_
_entity.id
_entity.type
_entity.pdbx_description
1 polymer ?
#
loop_
_entity_poly.entity_id
_entity_poly.type
_entity_poly.pdbx_seq_one_letter_code
_entity_poly.pdbx_strand_id
1 'polypeptide(L)'
;MYVIAALTLLALAAVSQAARCDGSAGSADSQCCFACEILLNEVLREDFFHQIHNANDAKVALERACDVIGIHFEDDATCRMWVDANYVSIYNQLDGSLRNHTDPHARTICTNINECPPQRMTQRNSVKNIECTICEAIFTEVKKEIPQVGTLTKDVLEGLVKKACDKLGGAISSFCTQALDGVLDAALDFINKEGNDFDVKQLCLSIKMCKS
;
A
#
# COMPACT_ATOMS: atom_id res chain seq x y z
N MET A 1 16.70 19.70 -43.89
CA MET A 1 16.98 18.27 -43.63
C MET A 1 17.44 18.15 -42.19
N TYR A 2 16.55 17.51 -41.41
CA TYR A 2 16.66 16.93 -40.08
C TYR A 2 17.79 17.31 -39.12
N VAL A 3 17.37 18.08 -38.13
CA VAL A 3 17.90 18.18 -36.76
C VAL A 3 17.85 16.79 -36.10
N ILE A 4 19.00 16.14 -35.93
CA ILE A 4 19.15 14.96 -35.05
C ILE A 4 20.46 15.13 -34.27
N ALA A 5 20.44 16.00 -33.26
CA ALA A 5 21.54 16.12 -32.30
C ALA A 5 21.08 16.84 -31.02
N ALA A 6 19.97 16.42 -30.39
CA ALA A 6 19.54 17.02 -29.13
C ALA A 6 18.53 16.16 -28.32
N LEU A 7 18.64 14.83 -28.30
CA LEU A 7 17.62 13.97 -27.66
C LEU A 7 18.16 12.79 -26.86
N THR A 8 19.35 12.88 -26.27
CA THR A 8 19.88 11.85 -25.36
C THR A 8 20.60 12.44 -24.15
N LEU A 9 19.98 13.37 -23.42
CA LEU A 9 20.55 13.92 -22.18
C LEU A 9 19.51 14.26 -21.08
N LEU A 10 18.32 13.64 -21.09
CA LEU A 10 17.28 13.91 -20.07
C LEU A 10 16.55 12.67 -19.53
N ALA A 11 17.21 11.51 -19.55
CA ALA A 11 16.71 10.33 -18.84
C ALA A 11 17.90 9.62 -18.21
N LEU A 12 18.20 9.95 -16.95
CA LEU A 12 18.93 9.13 -15.95
C LEU A 12 19.14 9.99 -14.70
N ALA A 13 18.03 10.42 -14.09
CA ALA A 13 18.02 10.87 -12.70
C ALA A 13 16.63 10.60 -12.08
N ALA A 14 16.01 9.47 -12.44
CA ALA A 14 15.12 8.80 -11.51
C ALA A 14 16.05 7.89 -10.70
N VAL A 15 16.54 8.39 -9.57
CA VAL A 15 17.25 7.57 -8.59
C VAL A 15 16.27 6.48 -8.18
N SER A 16 16.50 5.28 -8.69
CA SER A 16 15.86 4.05 -8.24
C SER A 16 16.19 3.89 -6.75
N GLN A 17 15.22 4.18 -5.88
CA GLN A 17 15.27 3.88 -4.45
C GLN A 17 14.99 2.39 -4.22
N ALA A 18 15.80 1.60 -4.92
CA ALA A 18 15.94 0.18 -4.78
C ALA A 18 16.54 -0.11 -3.40
N ALA A 19 15.68 -0.40 -2.42
CA ALA A 19 16.14 -0.74 -1.09
C ALA A 19 16.90 -2.07 -1.14
N ARG A 20 18.20 -2.03 -0.80
CA ARG A 20 18.95 -3.25 -0.50
C ARG A 20 18.58 -3.67 0.91
N CYS A 21 17.52 -4.44 1.02
CA CYS A 21 17.21 -5.16 2.24
C CYS A 21 18.17 -6.36 2.34
N ASP A 22 19.46 -6.06 2.46
CA ASP A 22 20.46 -7.02 2.91
C ASP A 22 20.00 -7.41 4.31
N GLY A 23 19.56 -8.66 4.49
CA GLY A 23 19.03 -9.25 5.74
C GLY A 23 19.98 -9.21 6.95
N SER A 24 20.93 -8.29 6.97
CA SER A 24 21.61 -7.79 8.15
C SER A 24 20.61 -7.08 9.07
N ALA A 25 20.38 -7.69 10.24
CA ALA A 25 19.62 -7.10 11.33
C ALA A 25 20.17 -5.72 11.66
N GLY A 26 19.41 -4.66 11.36
CA GLY A 26 19.73 -3.31 11.80
C GLY A 26 19.58 -2.18 10.79
N SER A 27 19.18 -2.41 9.53
CA SER A 27 18.79 -1.28 8.68
C SER A 27 17.40 -0.80 9.06
N ALA A 28 17.32 0.15 9.99
CA ALA A 28 16.11 0.91 10.30
C ALA A 28 15.71 1.86 9.16
N ASP A 29 15.93 1.44 7.91
CA ASP A 29 15.55 2.19 6.74
C ASP A 29 14.05 2.00 6.53
N SER A 30 13.35 3.14 6.54
CA SER A 30 11.90 3.22 6.33
C SER A 30 11.40 2.47 5.08
N GLN A 31 12.29 2.22 4.11
CA GLN A 31 11.99 1.51 2.88
C GLN A 31 11.91 -0.02 3.04
N CYS A 32 12.79 -0.65 3.83
CA CYS A 32 12.71 -2.11 4.07
C CYS A 32 11.54 -2.49 4.96
N CYS A 33 11.24 -1.67 5.96
CA CYS A 33 10.02 -1.81 6.74
C CYS A 33 8.77 -1.71 5.85
N PHE A 34 8.75 -0.75 4.92
CA PHE A 34 7.64 -0.58 3.98
C PHE A 34 7.51 -1.76 3.01
N ALA A 35 8.63 -2.23 2.43
CA ALA A 35 8.65 -3.39 1.55
C ALA A 35 8.17 -4.67 2.26
N CYS A 36 8.62 -4.90 3.49
CA CYS A 36 8.17 -6.01 4.32
C CYS A 36 6.66 -5.94 4.62
N GLU A 37 6.17 -4.76 5.06
CA GLU A 37 4.75 -4.58 5.37
C GLU A 37 3.88 -4.86 4.13
N ILE A 38 4.31 -4.43 2.95
CA ILE A 38 3.59 -4.68 1.70
C ILE A 38 3.57 -6.16 1.33
N LEU A 39 4.72 -6.84 1.34
CA LEU A 39 4.77 -8.28 1.05
C LEU A 39 3.89 -9.07 2.01
N LEU A 40 3.93 -8.74 3.31
CA LEU A 40 3.09 -9.43 4.28
C LEU A 40 1.61 -9.10 4.12
N ASN A 41 1.24 -7.86 3.82
CA ASN A 41 -0.16 -7.53 3.54
C ASN A 41 -0.70 -8.30 2.33
N GLU A 42 0.14 -8.66 1.35
CA GLU A 42 -0.23 -9.56 0.25
C GLU A 42 -0.49 -10.98 0.72
N VAL A 43 0.44 -11.52 1.49
CA VAL A 43 0.39 -12.89 2.02
C VAL A 43 -0.74 -13.07 3.04
N LEU A 44 -1.10 -11.99 3.74
CA LEU A 44 -2.16 -11.94 4.75
C LEU A 44 -3.56 -11.74 4.19
N ARG A 45 -3.72 -11.56 2.87
CA ARG A 45 -5.06 -11.61 2.27
C ARG A 45 -5.66 -13.00 2.49
N GLU A 46 -6.97 -13.08 2.73
CA GLU A 46 -7.64 -14.32 3.16
C GLU A 46 -7.38 -15.50 2.22
N ASP A 47 -7.26 -15.23 0.93
CA ASP A 47 -6.99 -16.20 -0.13
C ASP A 47 -5.61 -16.87 -0.01
N PHE A 48 -4.60 -16.20 0.53
CA PHE A 48 -3.25 -16.76 0.72
C PHE A 48 -3.03 -17.28 2.15
N PHE A 49 -3.52 -16.55 3.15
CA PHE A 49 -3.22 -16.84 4.55
C PHE A 49 -3.71 -18.24 4.98
N HIS A 50 -4.89 -18.66 4.49
CA HIS A 50 -5.44 -19.98 4.81
C HIS A 50 -4.70 -21.14 4.13
N GLN A 51 -3.85 -20.87 3.13
CA GLN A 51 -3.07 -21.89 2.42
C GLN A 51 -1.69 -22.12 3.03
N ILE A 52 -1.31 -21.38 4.08
CA ILE A 52 -0.01 -21.48 4.72
C ILE A 52 -0.08 -22.50 5.85
N HIS A 53 0.39 -23.72 5.59
CA HIS A 53 0.42 -24.81 6.57
C HIS A 53 1.83 -25.15 7.06
N ASN A 54 2.85 -24.70 6.34
CA ASN A 54 4.25 -24.92 6.69
C ASN A 54 5.14 -23.78 6.13
N ALA A 55 6.42 -23.79 6.52
CA ALA A 55 7.37 -22.76 6.09
C ALA A 55 7.54 -22.69 4.56
N ASN A 56 7.47 -23.81 3.85
CA ASN A 56 7.59 -23.81 2.39
C ASN A 56 6.36 -23.16 1.73
N ASP A 57 5.16 -23.33 2.27
CA ASP A 57 3.96 -22.63 1.79
C ASP A 57 4.11 -21.11 1.98
N ALA A 58 4.64 -20.67 3.13
CA ALA A 58 4.94 -19.26 3.37
C ALA A 58 5.98 -18.72 2.37
N LYS A 59 7.03 -19.49 2.07
CA LYS A 59 8.01 -19.14 1.04
C LYS A 59 7.35 -18.93 -0.32
N VAL A 60 6.54 -19.89 -0.77
CA VAL A 60 5.85 -19.81 -2.07
C VAL A 60 4.90 -18.62 -2.12
N ALA A 61 4.17 -18.33 -1.03
CA ALA A 61 3.29 -17.17 -0.96
C ALA A 61 4.07 -15.85 -1.07
N LEU A 62 5.20 -15.74 -0.36
CA LEU A 62 6.08 -14.57 -0.41
C LEU A 62 6.75 -14.41 -1.79
N GLU A 63 7.18 -15.49 -2.43
CA GLU A 63 7.73 -15.46 -3.80
C GLU A 63 6.68 -15.01 -4.82
N ARG A 64 5.43 -15.45 -4.67
CA ARG A 64 4.32 -14.94 -5.51
C ARG A 64 4.06 -13.46 -5.26
N ALA A 65 4.16 -13.01 -4.01
CA ALA A 65 4.05 -11.59 -3.69
C ALA A 65 5.20 -10.79 -4.34
N CYS A 66 6.41 -11.34 -4.44
CA CYS A 66 7.50 -10.73 -5.21
C CYS A 66 7.13 -10.55 -6.70
N ASP A 67 6.51 -11.56 -7.32
CA ASP A 67 6.08 -11.50 -8.74
C ASP A 67 5.04 -10.39 -8.98
N VAL A 68 4.19 -10.11 -7.98
CA VAL A 68 3.12 -9.12 -8.06
C VAL A 68 3.61 -7.71 -7.71
N ILE A 69 4.56 -7.59 -6.79
CA ILE A 69 4.89 -6.32 -6.10
C ILE A 69 6.34 -5.87 -6.36
N GLY A 70 6.96 -6.30 -7.46
CA GLY A 70 8.35 -6.01 -7.87
C GLY A 70 8.74 -4.52 -8.02
N ILE A 71 7.92 -3.58 -7.55
CA ILE A 71 8.16 -2.13 -7.52
C ILE A 71 8.85 -1.63 -6.24
N HIS A 72 8.92 -2.43 -5.17
CA HIS A 72 9.49 -2.01 -3.87
C HIS A 72 10.86 -2.63 -3.55
N PHE A 73 11.34 -3.53 -4.39
CA PHE A 73 12.71 -4.07 -4.36
C PHE A 73 13.51 -3.54 -5.54
N GLU A 74 14.85 -3.62 -5.46
CA GLU A 74 15.74 -3.27 -6.59
C GLU A 74 15.38 -4.05 -7.85
N ASP A 75 15.10 -5.35 -7.67
CA ASP A 75 14.69 -6.30 -8.69
C ASP A 75 14.05 -7.54 -8.03
N ASP A 76 13.53 -8.44 -8.88
CA ASP A 76 12.94 -9.73 -8.47
C ASP A 76 13.95 -10.60 -7.69
N ALA A 77 15.22 -10.59 -8.08
CA ALA A 77 16.26 -11.37 -7.42
C ALA A 77 16.48 -10.92 -5.97
N THR A 78 16.46 -9.61 -5.73
CA THR A 78 16.58 -9.00 -4.41
C THR A 78 15.39 -9.35 -3.53
N CYS A 79 14.17 -9.35 -4.09
CA CYS A 79 12.99 -9.80 -3.36
C CYS A 79 13.10 -11.28 -2.96
N ARG A 80 13.48 -12.15 -3.90
CA ARG A 80 13.65 -13.59 -3.62
C ARG A 80 14.74 -13.86 -2.58
N MET A 81 15.86 -13.15 -2.64
CA MET A 81 16.91 -13.23 -1.62
C MET A 81 16.40 -12.83 -0.24
N TRP A 82 15.59 -11.78 -0.15
CA TRP A 82 14.95 -11.36 1.09
C TRP A 82 13.97 -12.42 1.61
N VAL A 83 13.17 -13.01 0.73
CA VAL A 83 12.26 -14.11 1.08
C VAL A 83 13.04 -15.30 1.61
N ASP A 84 14.11 -15.72 0.93
CA ASP A 84 14.97 -16.83 1.36
C ASP A 84 15.57 -16.61 2.75
N ALA A 85 15.89 -15.37 3.10
CA ALA A 85 16.42 -15.02 4.42
C ALA A 85 15.35 -15.04 5.53
N ASN A 86 14.08 -14.74 5.20
CA ASN A 86 13.07 -14.39 6.21
C ASN A 86 11.87 -15.33 6.30
N TYR A 87 11.60 -16.18 5.30
CA TYR A 87 10.35 -16.94 5.21
C TYR A 87 10.08 -17.87 6.41
N VAL A 88 11.12 -18.47 7.00
CA VAL A 88 10.98 -19.34 8.18
C VAL A 88 10.55 -18.53 9.40
N SER A 89 11.17 -17.37 9.63
CA SER A 89 10.84 -16.49 10.75
C SER A 89 9.42 -15.92 10.61
N ILE A 90 9.04 -15.56 9.38
CA ILE A 90 7.67 -15.12 9.05
C ILE A 90 6.67 -16.24 9.32
N TYR A 91 6.93 -17.46 8.83
CA TYR A 91 6.06 -18.61 9.07
C TYR A 91 5.85 -18.85 10.57
N ASN A 92 6.91 -18.82 11.38
CA ASN A 92 6.80 -19.04 12.82
C ASN A 92 5.90 -18.01 13.52
N GLN A 93 5.90 -16.76 13.04
CA GLN A 93 5.01 -15.71 13.54
C GLN A 93 3.56 -15.95 13.11
N LEU A 94 3.33 -16.29 11.83
CA LEU A 94 2.00 -16.60 11.29
C LEU A 94 1.36 -17.83 11.97
N ASP A 95 2.13 -18.90 12.11
CA ASP A 95 1.73 -20.14 12.77
C ASP A 95 1.42 -19.91 14.27
N GLY A 96 2.17 -19.01 14.92
CA GLY A 96 1.85 -18.51 16.25
C GLY A 96 0.50 -17.80 16.31
N SER A 97 0.21 -16.92 15.36
CA SER A 97 -1.07 -16.22 15.28
C SER A 97 -2.25 -17.15 14.99
N LEU A 98 -2.08 -18.11 14.07
CA LEU A 98 -3.07 -19.13 13.75
C LEU A 98 -3.43 -19.98 14.97
N ARG A 99 -2.43 -20.47 15.71
CA ARG A 99 -2.62 -21.25 16.94
C ARG A 99 -3.35 -20.49 18.04
N ASN A 100 -3.08 -19.18 18.14
CA ASN A 100 -3.64 -18.33 19.20
C ASN A 100 -4.92 -17.62 18.79
N HIS A 101 -5.44 -17.88 17.59
CA HIS A 101 -6.60 -17.18 17.01
C HIS A 101 -6.45 -15.65 17.06
N THR A 102 -5.22 -15.15 16.87
CA THR A 102 -4.94 -13.71 16.79
C THR A 102 -4.74 -13.30 15.35
N ASP A 103 -5.22 -12.10 15.00
CA ASP A 103 -4.99 -11.52 13.69
C ASP A 103 -3.50 -11.16 13.53
N PRO A 104 -2.76 -11.79 12.60
CA PRO A 104 -1.38 -11.39 12.32
C PRO A 104 -1.34 -10.02 11.65
N HIS A 105 -0.70 -9.05 12.31
CA HIS A 105 -0.45 -7.75 11.69
C HIS A 105 0.93 -7.71 11.03
N ALA A 106 0.97 -7.36 9.73
CA ALA A 106 2.20 -7.27 8.94
C ALA A 106 3.32 -6.49 9.66
N ARG A 107 3.01 -5.31 10.21
CA ARG A 107 3.99 -4.50 10.94
C ARG A 107 4.57 -5.20 12.17
N THR A 108 3.75 -5.93 12.91
CA THR A 108 4.20 -6.68 14.09
C THR A 108 5.19 -7.76 13.67
N ILE A 109 4.88 -8.49 12.60
CA ILE A 109 5.76 -9.52 12.05
C ILE A 109 7.07 -8.88 11.55
N CYS A 110 7.00 -7.83 10.73
CA CYS A 110 8.16 -7.10 10.23
C CYS A 110 9.05 -6.54 11.34
N THR A 111 8.44 -6.08 12.44
CA THR A 111 9.19 -5.62 13.63
C THR A 111 9.90 -6.80 14.31
N ASN A 112 9.22 -7.93 14.44
CA ASN A 112 9.76 -9.12 15.10
C ASN A 112 10.91 -9.78 14.30
N ILE A 113 10.96 -9.57 12.99
CA ILE A 113 12.09 -9.99 12.14
C ILE A 113 13.14 -8.88 11.95
N ASN A 114 13.02 -7.76 12.66
CA ASN A 114 13.93 -6.61 12.64
C ASN A 114 13.98 -5.82 11.31
N GLU A 115 12.97 -5.97 10.46
CA GLU A 115 12.81 -5.18 9.23
C GLU A 115 12.15 -3.83 9.51
N CYS A 116 11.37 -3.74 10.59
CA CYS A 116 10.81 -2.50 11.09
C CYS A 116 11.44 -2.12 12.44
N PRO A 117 11.64 -0.82 12.71
CA PRO A 117 12.12 -0.37 14.01
C PRO A 117 11.11 -0.74 15.11
N PRO A 118 11.58 -1.16 16.30
CA PRO A 118 10.70 -1.47 17.41
C PRO A 118 9.87 -0.24 17.75
N GLN A 119 8.56 -0.44 17.92
CA GLN A 119 7.67 0.62 18.35
C GLN A 119 8.12 1.11 19.74
N ARG A 120 8.79 2.26 19.80
CA ARG A 120 8.90 2.98 21.07
C ARG A 120 7.48 3.35 21.48
N MET A 121 7.06 2.89 22.65
CA MET A 121 5.84 3.36 23.31
C MET A 121 5.96 4.85 23.67
N THR A 122 6.00 5.71 22.68
CA THR A 122 5.45 7.06 22.81
C THR A 122 3.96 6.92 22.52
N GLN A 123 3.17 7.25 23.54
CA GLN A 123 1.72 7.37 23.56
C GLN A 123 1.05 7.50 22.18
N ARG A 124 -0.02 6.71 22.01
CA ARG A 124 -1.20 7.01 21.18
C ARG A 124 -1.18 8.42 20.58
N ASN A 125 -0.71 8.55 19.35
CA ASN A 125 -1.09 9.56 18.36
C ASN A 125 -0.25 9.26 17.10
N SER A 126 -0.92 8.95 15.98
CA SER A 126 -0.35 8.56 14.68
C SER A 126 0.02 7.08 14.50
N VAL A 127 -0.92 6.16 14.74
CA VAL A 127 -1.28 5.31 13.60
C VAL A 127 -2.12 6.24 12.73
N LYS A 128 -1.53 6.85 11.69
CA LYS A 128 -2.37 7.42 10.64
C LYS A 128 -3.25 6.27 10.20
N ASN A 129 -4.57 6.39 10.42
CA ASN A 129 -5.51 5.35 10.04
C ASN A 129 -5.20 5.01 8.58
N ILE A 130 -4.83 3.76 8.28
CA ILE A 130 -4.42 3.38 6.91
C ILE A 130 -5.56 3.75 5.95
N GLU A 131 -6.81 3.55 6.37
CA GLU A 131 -8.02 3.99 5.68
C GLU A 131 -8.04 5.50 5.39
N CYS A 132 -7.56 6.33 6.33
CA CYS A 132 -7.47 7.78 6.16
C CYS A 132 -6.38 8.15 5.15
N THR A 133 -5.24 7.47 5.21
CA THR A 133 -4.13 7.70 4.27
C THR A 133 -4.54 7.29 2.85
N ILE A 134 -5.22 6.16 2.71
CA ILE A 134 -5.73 5.67 1.43
C ILE A 134 -6.82 6.61 0.90
N CYS A 135 -7.75 7.03 1.76
CA CYS A 135 -8.77 8.01 1.38
C CYS A 135 -8.17 9.31 0.86
N GLU A 136 -7.23 9.89 1.61
CA GLU A 136 -6.57 11.14 1.24
C GLU A 136 -5.83 11.01 -0.10
N ALA A 137 -5.15 9.88 -0.34
CA ALA A 137 -4.48 9.62 -1.61
C ALA A 137 -5.44 9.52 -2.79
N ILE A 138 -6.51 8.73 -2.67
CA ILE A 138 -7.52 8.56 -3.73
C ILE A 138 -8.16 9.90 -4.08
N PHE A 139 -8.69 10.60 -3.08
CA PHE A 139 -9.46 11.82 -3.33
C PHE A 139 -8.59 13.02 -3.70
N THR A 140 -7.29 12.98 -3.41
CA THR A 140 -6.32 13.94 -3.98
C THR A 140 -6.16 13.75 -5.48
N GLU A 141 -6.15 12.51 -5.99
CA GLU A 141 -6.11 12.27 -7.43
C GLU A 141 -7.45 12.57 -8.11
N VAL A 142 -8.56 12.20 -7.48
CA VAL A 142 -9.91 12.53 -7.97
C VAL A 142 -10.09 14.05 -8.11
N LYS A 143 -9.65 14.83 -7.12
CA LYS A 143 -9.74 16.30 -7.15
C LYS A 143 -9.04 16.92 -8.37
N LYS A 144 -7.99 16.29 -8.91
CA LYS A 144 -7.28 16.79 -10.11
C LYS A 144 -8.08 16.61 -11.40
N GLU A 145 -9.01 15.66 -11.40
CA GLU A 145 -9.70 15.17 -12.60
C GLU A 145 -11.20 15.48 -12.59
N ILE A 146 -11.72 16.02 -11.47
CA ILE A 146 -13.10 16.48 -11.39
C ILE A 146 -13.35 17.57 -12.44
N PRO A 147 -14.42 17.46 -13.25
CA PRO A 147 -14.75 18.46 -14.24
C PRO A 147 -15.01 19.81 -13.57
N GLN A 148 -14.33 20.86 -14.04
CA GLN A 148 -14.47 22.21 -13.48
C GLN A 148 -15.86 22.84 -13.71
N VAL A 149 -16.69 22.22 -14.56
CA VAL A 149 -17.99 22.72 -14.98
C VAL A 149 -19.01 21.58 -14.96
N GLY A 150 -20.11 21.76 -14.24
CA GLY A 150 -21.21 20.79 -14.13
C GLY A 150 -21.31 20.11 -12.76
N THR A 151 -22.42 19.41 -12.54
CA THR A 151 -22.65 18.58 -11.34
C THR A 151 -21.94 17.25 -11.50
N LEU A 152 -21.19 16.83 -10.47
CA LEU A 152 -20.57 15.51 -10.46
C LEU A 152 -21.66 14.45 -10.29
N THR A 153 -21.65 13.42 -11.13
CA THR A 153 -22.55 12.26 -11.00
C THR A 153 -21.82 11.07 -10.38
N LYS A 154 -22.58 10.11 -9.86
CA LYS A 154 -22.03 8.89 -9.25
C LYS A 154 -21.13 8.12 -10.21
N ASP A 155 -21.61 7.89 -11.44
CA ASP A 155 -20.85 7.15 -12.47
C ASP A 155 -19.53 7.85 -12.84
N VAL A 156 -19.53 9.19 -12.88
CA VAL A 156 -18.31 9.97 -13.14
C VAL A 156 -17.36 9.87 -11.96
N LEU A 157 -17.85 10.02 -10.73
CA LEU A 157 -17.04 9.89 -9.53
C LEU A 157 -16.44 8.47 -9.41
N GLU A 158 -17.23 7.43 -9.67
CA GLU A 158 -16.77 6.04 -9.67
C GLU A 158 -15.66 5.81 -10.71
N GLY A 159 -15.83 6.34 -11.93
CA GLY A 159 -14.80 6.29 -12.96
C GLY A 159 -13.52 7.03 -12.58
N LEU A 160 -13.63 8.20 -11.95
CA LEU A 160 -12.48 8.99 -11.47
C LEU A 160 -11.75 8.28 -10.33
N VAL A 161 -12.49 7.71 -9.38
CA VAL A 161 -11.91 6.96 -8.28
C VAL A 161 -11.22 5.71 -8.80
N LYS A 162 -11.85 4.95 -9.71
CA LYS A 162 -11.21 3.79 -10.35
C LYS A 162 -9.91 4.17 -11.06
N LYS A 163 -9.92 5.26 -11.82
CA LYS A 163 -8.71 5.81 -12.47
C LYS A 163 -7.63 6.19 -11.46
N ALA A 164 -8.01 6.82 -10.33
CA ALA A 164 -7.10 7.13 -9.25
C ALA A 164 -6.50 5.85 -8.64
N CYS A 165 -7.31 4.82 -8.41
CA CYS A 165 -6.90 3.54 -7.89
C CYS A 165 -5.94 2.79 -8.82
N ASP A 166 -6.22 2.78 -10.13
CA ASP A 166 -5.35 2.19 -11.15
C ASP A 166 -4.00 2.91 -11.21
N LYS A 167 -4.00 4.24 -11.02
CA LYS A 167 -2.79 5.07 -11.00
C LYS A 167 -1.97 4.88 -9.73
N LEU A 168 -2.62 4.68 -8.59
CA LEU A 168 -1.97 4.49 -7.29
C LEU A 168 -1.41 3.07 -7.12
N GLY A 169 -2.05 2.06 -7.75
CA GLY A 169 -1.57 0.68 -7.79
C GLY A 169 -1.41 0.00 -6.42
N GLY A 170 -0.88 -1.24 -6.44
CA GLY A 170 -0.49 -1.96 -5.22
C GLY A 170 -1.63 -2.17 -4.20
N ALA A 171 -1.32 -1.98 -2.92
CA ALA A 171 -2.24 -2.19 -1.79
C ALA A 171 -3.48 -1.26 -1.79
N ILE A 172 -3.48 -0.18 -2.59
CA ILE A 172 -4.63 0.71 -2.74
C ILE A 172 -5.69 0.10 -3.69
N SER A 173 -5.26 -0.71 -4.67
CA SER A 173 -6.16 -1.30 -5.67
C SER A 173 -7.19 -2.28 -5.05
N SER A 174 -6.76 -3.13 -4.11
CA SER A 174 -7.63 -4.07 -3.39
C SER A 174 -8.63 -3.33 -2.48
N PHE A 175 -8.18 -2.25 -1.84
CA PHE A 175 -9.02 -1.38 -1.03
C PHE A 175 -10.09 -0.68 -1.89
N CYS A 176 -9.72 -0.24 -3.10
CA CYS A 176 -10.66 0.38 -4.03
C CYS A 176 -11.77 -0.57 -4.50
N THR A 177 -11.48 -1.86 -4.67
CA THR A 177 -12.50 -2.83 -5.09
C THR A 177 -13.50 -3.23 -3.99
N GLN A 178 -13.18 -3.03 -2.70
CA GLN A 178 -14.03 -3.48 -1.59
C GLN A 178 -14.60 -2.35 -0.73
N ALA A 179 -13.91 -1.22 -0.59
CA ALA A 179 -14.29 -0.17 0.37
C ALA A 179 -15.20 0.92 -0.20
N LEU A 180 -15.38 1.01 -1.53
CA LEU A 180 -16.00 2.18 -2.16
C LEU A 180 -17.52 2.06 -2.35
N ASP A 181 -18.07 0.85 -2.40
CA ASP A 181 -19.45 0.60 -2.86
C ASP A 181 -20.53 1.19 -1.92
N GLY A 182 -20.17 1.54 -0.68
CA GLY A 182 -21.05 2.24 0.28
C GLY A 182 -20.62 3.67 0.65
N VAL A 183 -19.48 4.12 0.13
CA VAL A 183 -18.80 5.35 0.55
C VAL A 183 -18.88 6.43 -0.54
N LEU A 184 -19.00 6.01 -1.81
CA LEU A 184 -19.10 6.89 -2.97
C LEU A 184 -20.31 7.83 -2.93
N ASP A 185 -21.45 7.38 -2.42
CA ASP A 185 -22.65 8.23 -2.31
C ASP A 185 -22.43 9.38 -1.32
N ALA A 186 -21.87 9.08 -0.15
CA ALA A 186 -21.53 10.10 0.84
C ALA A 186 -20.42 11.05 0.35
N ALA A 187 -19.46 10.53 -0.42
CA ALA A 187 -18.42 11.35 -1.03
C ALA A 187 -18.99 12.28 -2.13
N LEU A 188 -19.90 11.76 -2.96
CA LEU A 188 -20.57 12.53 -4.00
C LEU A 188 -21.38 13.68 -3.40
N ASP A 189 -22.16 13.41 -2.36
CA ASP A 189 -22.94 14.42 -1.65
C ASP A 189 -22.05 15.52 -1.06
N PHE A 190 -20.91 15.14 -0.47
CA PHE A 190 -19.94 16.09 0.06
C PHE A 190 -19.32 16.96 -1.04
N ILE A 191 -18.85 16.35 -2.14
CA ILE A 191 -18.22 17.07 -3.24
C ILE A 191 -19.21 18.02 -3.93
N ASN A 192 -20.46 17.58 -4.16
CA ASN A 192 -21.48 18.43 -4.76
C ASN A 192 -21.89 19.60 -3.85
N LYS A 193 -21.79 19.43 -2.52
CA LYS A 193 -22.08 20.47 -1.53
C LYS A 193 -20.94 21.49 -1.41
N GLU A 194 -19.71 21.03 -1.29
CA GLU A 194 -18.52 21.88 -1.07
C GLU A 194 -17.95 22.43 -2.38
N GLY A 195 -18.33 21.85 -3.52
CA GLY A 195 -17.84 22.22 -4.84
C GLY A 195 -16.45 21.66 -5.15
N ASN A 196 -15.90 22.06 -6.30
CA ASN A 196 -14.67 21.49 -6.86
C ASN A 196 -13.39 21.78 -6.04
N ASP A 197 -13.46 22.65 -5.03
CA ASP A 197 -12.34 22.95 -4.12
C ASP A 197 -12.52 22.36 -2.71
N PHE A 198 -13.26 21.26 -2.59
CA PHE A 198 -13.43 20.57 -1.31
C PHE A 198 -12.09 20.20 -0.65
N ASP A 199 -12.06 20.23 0.68
CA ASP A 199 -10.92 19.76 1.46
C ASP A 199 -10.93 18.24 1.56
N VAL A 200 -9.88 17.60 1.07
CA VAL A 200 -9.77 16.14 1.00
C VAL A 200 -9.82 15.50 2.40
N LYS A 201 -9.23 16.15 3.40
CA LYS A 201 -9.22 15.64 4.78
C LYS A 201 -10.61 15.71 5.41
N GLN A 202 -11.34 16.79 5.19
CA GLN A 202 -12.74 16.94 5.61
C GLN A 202 -13.65 15.94 4.92
N LEU A 203 -13.45 15.70 3.62
CA LEU A 203 -14.16 14.64 2.90
C LEU A 203 -13.93 13.29 3.56
N CYS A 204 -12.66 12.93 3.79
CA CYS A 204 -12.31 11.64 4.39
C CYS A 204 -12.82 11.48 5.83
N LEU A 205 -12.94 12.56 6.59
CA LEU A 205 -13.63 12.58 7.89
C LEU A 205 -15.15 12.37 7.73
N SER A 206 -15.77 13.06 6.77
CA SER A 206 -17.22 13.00 6.51
C SER A 206 -17.68 11.60 6.12
N ILE A 207 -16.87 10.88 5.34
CA ILE A 207 -17.15 9.51 4.91
C ILE A 207 -16.60 8.46 5.89
N LYS A 208 -16.15 8.89 7.08
CA LYS A 208 -15.70 8.06 8.21
C LYS A 208 -14.46 7.20 7.94
N MET A 209 -13.67 7.55 6.93
CA MET A 209 -12.39 6.91 6.64
C MET A 209 -11.24 7.51 7.46
N CYS A 210 -11.38 8.77 7.88
CA CYS A 210 -10.54 9.37 8.91
C CYS A 210 -11.27 9.42 10.25
N LYS A 211 -10.52 9.25 11.34
CA LYS A 211 -10.99 9.53 12.70
C LYS A 211 -10.61 10.96 13.06
N SER A 212 -11.53 11.67 13.72
CA SER A 212 -11.34 13.04 14.22
C SER A 212 -10.35 13.11 15.38
#